data_AF-A0A7V4EJ28-F1
#
_entry.id   AF-A0A7V4EJ28-F1
#
_cell.length_a   1.000
_cell.length_b   1.000
_cell.length_c   1.000
_cell.angle_alpha   90.00
_cell.angle_beta   90.00
_cell.angle_gamma   90.00
#
_symmetry.space_group_name_H-M   'P 1'
#
loop_
_entity.id
_entity.type
_entity.pdbx_description
1 polymer ?
#
loop_
_entity_poly.entity_id
_entity_poly.type
_entity_poly.pdbx_seq_one_letter_code
_entity_poly.pdbx_strand_id
1 'polypeptide(L)'
;MYKTILMPTDGSPCSLQALEHGLSLAKALGAKVHFLYVLENPAQAIWIAPESVPYGLELLEDLKKAGEEAIAKALNLAQEKGVEA
;
A
#
# COMPACT_ATOMS: atom_id res chain seq x y z
N MET A 1 -2.37 -3.49 25.33
CA MET A 1 -1.50 -3.13 24.19
C MET A 1 -2.21 -3.51 22.89
N TYR A 2 -1.83 -2.90 21.76
CA TYR A 2 -2.43 -3.16 20.45
C TYR A 2 -2.18 -4.60 20.00
N LYS A 3 -3.22 -5.27 19.51
CA LYS A 3 -3.15 -6.63 18.94
C LYS A 3 -3.05 -6.63 17.41
N THR A 4 -3.45 -5.52 16.81
CA THR A 4 -3.50 -5.33 15.36
C THR A 4 -3.10 -3.90 15.05
N ILE A 5 -2.26 -3.70 14.03
CA ILE A 5 -1.78 -2.39 13.59
C ILE A 5 -2.06 -2.25 12.10
N LEU A 6 -2.74 -1.17 11.70
CA LEU A 6 -2.90 -0.81 10.29
C LEU A 6 -1.70 0.03 9.85
N MET A 7 -1.05 -0.35 8.75
CA MET A 7 0.09 0.36 8.19
C MET A 7 -0.18 0.76 6.74
N PRO A 8 -0.51 2.04 6.48
CA PRO A 8 -0.68 2.51 5.11
C PRO A 8 0.67 2.59 4.39
N THR A 9 0.67 2.33 3.09
CA THR A 9 1.82 2.54 2.21
C THR A 9 1.36 3.00 0.84
N ASP A 10 2.09 3.95 0.25
CA ASP A 10 1.97 4.36 -1.15
C ASP A 10 3.09 3.75 -2.01
N GLY A 11 3.92 2.87 -1.44
CA GLY A 11 5.08 2.26 -2.09
C GLY A 11 6.31 3.18 -2.21
N SER A 12 6.25 4.41 -1.67
CA SER A 12 7.37 5.34 -1.70
C SER A 12 8.52 4.92 -0.78
N PRO A 13 9.76 5.37 -1.02
CA PRO A 13 10.89 5.10 -0.12
C PRO A 13 10.65 5.58 1.33
N CYS A 14 9.84 6.63 1.50
CA CYS A 14 9.50 7.14 2.83
C CYS A 14 8.50 6.22 3.53
N SER A 15 7.45 5.77 2.84
CA SER A 15 6.49 4.84 3.43
C SER A 15 7.15 3.50 3.80
N LEU A 16 8.06 2.99 2.96
CA LEU A 16 8.79 1.76 3.24
C LEU A 16 9.68 1.88 4.49
N GLN A 17 10.35 3.01 4.69
CA GLN A 17 11.08 3.29 5.94
C GLN A 17 10.13 3.36 7.14
N ALA A 18 8.92 3.90 6.98
CA ALA A 18 7.93 3.88 8.05
C ALA A 18 7.48 2.44 8.39
N LEU A 19 7.33 1.56 7.39
CA LEU A 19 7.01 0.15 7.60
C LEU A 19 8.10 -0.57 8.39
N GLU A 20 9.39 -0.28 8.12
CA GLU A 20 10.52 -0.85 8.86
C GLU A 20 10.41 -0.63 10.38
N HIS A 21 10.08 0.61 10.77
CA HIS A 21 9.88 0.99 12.16
C HIS A 21 8.58 0.41 12.74
N GLY A 22 7.49 0.48 11.98
CA GLY A 22 6.19 -0.06 12.37
C GLY A 22 6.23 -1.56 12.63
N LEU A 23 6.90 -2.33 11.77
CA LEU A 23 7.07 -3.77 11.92
C LEU A 23 7.93 -4.14 13.13
N SER A 24 8.94 -3.33 13.44
CA SER A 24 9.73 -3.49 14.66
C SER A 24 8.87 -3.32 15.92
N LEU A 25 7.97 -2.34 15.91
CA LEU A 25 6.98 -2.16 16.97
C LEU A 25 6.00 -3.34 17.04
N ALA A 26 5.43 -3.76 15.91
CA ALA A 26 4.49 -4.88 15.85
C ALA A 26 5.11 -6.17 16.42
N LYS A 27 6.37 -6.45 16.07
CA LYS A 27 7.13 -7.57 16.60
C LYS A 27 7.31 -7.51 18.12
N ALA A 28 7.68 -6.34 18.65
CA ALA A 28 7.84 -6.13 20.09
C ALA A 28 6.51 -6.31 20.85
N LEU A 29 5.39 -6.01 20.21
CA LEU A 29 4.04 -6.14 20.77
C LEU A 29 3.40 -7.52 20.58
N GLY A 30 3.98 -8.38 19.72
CA GLY A 30 3.31 -9.60 19.25
C GLY A 30 2.02 -9.31 18.50
N ALA A 31 1.97 -8.19 17.78
CA ALA A 31 0.79 -7.72 17.07
C ALA A 31 0.80 -8.16 15.60
N LYS A 32 -0.40 -8.40 15.04
CA LYS A 32 -0.62 -8.57 13.60
C LYS A 32 -0.60 -7.23 12.89
N VAL A 33 -0.15 -7.20 11.64
CA VAL A 33 -0.21 -6.01 10.78
C VAL A 33 -1.25 -6.18 9.69
N HIS A 34 -1.88 -5.09 9.25
CA HIS A 34 -2.61 -5.04 7.99
C HIS A 34 -2.06 -3.90 7.16
N PHE A 35 -1.70 -4.18 5.91
CA PHE A 35 -1.24 -3.16 4.97
C PHE A 35 -2.41 -2.56 4.20
N LEU A 36 -2.35 -1.24 3.96
CA LEU A 36 -3.37 -0.53 3.20
C LEU A 36 -2.70 0.31 2.10
N TYR A 37 -3.15 0.14 0.88
CA TYR A 37 -2.86 1.02 -0.25
C TYR A 37 -4.19 1.60 -0.73
N VAL A 38 -4.22 2.90 -1.05
CA VAL A 38 -5.41 3.58 -1.53
C VAL A 38 -5.16 4.09 -2.94
N LEU A 39 -6.05 3.71 -3.87
CA LEU A 39 -6.07 4.26 -5.21
C LEU A 39 -6.98 5.48 -5.24
N GLU A 40 -6.46 6.61 -5.70
CA GLU A 40 -7.30 7.74 -6.05
C GLU A 40 -8.04 7.46 -7.36
N ASN A 41 -9.33 7.77 -7.41
CA ASN A 41 -10.11 7.59 -8.63
C ASN A 41 -9.80 8.72 -9.61
N PRO A 42 -9.14 8.44 -10.76
CA PRO A 42 -8.75 9.47 -11.72
C PRO A 42 -9.97 10.17 -12.35
N ALA A 43 -11.14 9.52 -12.41
CA ALA A 43 -12.38 10.15 -12.87
C ALA A 43 -12.90 11.23 -11.90
N GLN A 44 -12.45 11.23 -10.65
CA GLN A 44 -12.74 12.27 -9.66
C GLN A 44 -11.63 13.33 -9.59
N ALA A 45 -10.40 12.97 -9.93
CA ALA A 45 -9.23 13.85 -9.83
C ALA A 45 -8.96 14.65 -11.12
N ILE A 46 -9.39 14.16 -12.28
CA ILE A 46 -9.05 14.72 -13.59
C ILE A 46 -10.31 14.79 -14.46
N TRP A 47 -10.51 15.91 -15.16
CA TRP A 47 -11.51 15.98 -16.22
C TRP A 47 -11.05 15.18 -17.44
N ILE A 48 -11.73 14.09 -17.77
CA ILE A 48 -11.41 13.22 -18.89
C ILE A 48 -12.38 13.51 -20.03
N ALA A 49 -11.87 13.96 -21.18
CA ALA A 49 -12.68 14.14 -22.39
C ALA A 49 -13.20 12.77 -22.89
N PRO A 50 -14.37 12.70 -23.56
CA PRO A 50 -14.95 11.43 -24.02
C PRO A 50 -13.99 10.56 -24.84
N GLU A 51 -13.18 11.18 -25.71
CA GLU A 51 -12.16 10.53 -26.52
C GLU A 51 -11.00 9.95 -25.70
N SER A 52 -10.79 10.43 -24.47
CA SER A 52 -9.72 10.01 -23.57
C SER A 52 -10.12 8.91 -22.58
N VAL A 53 -11.39 8.49 -22.57
CA VAL A 53 -11.91 7.46 -21.65
C VAL A 53 -11.12 6.14 -21.70
N PRO A 54 -10.74 5.59 -22.87
CA PRO A 54 -9.94 4.37 -22.93
C PRO A 54 -8.60 4.49 -22.20
N TYR A 55 -7.89 5.62 -22.36
CA TYR A 55 -6.62 5.86 -21.67
C TYR A 55 -6.81 5.99 -20.15
N GLY A 56 -7.95 6.53 -19.70
CA GLY A 56 -8.29 6.57 -18.28
C GLY A 56 -8.48 5.18 -17.66
N LEU A 57 -9.03 4.22 -18.42
CA LEU A 57 -9.16 2.82 -17.98
C LEU A 57 -7.80 2.12 -17.91
N GLU A 58 -6.94 2.33 -18.91
CA GLU A 58 -5.57 1.81 -18.89
C GLU A 58 -4.78 2.36 -17.69
N LEU A 59 -4.88 3.66 -17.42
CA LEU A 59 -4.26 4.29 -16.25
C LEU A 59 -4.76 3.68 -14.93
N LEU A 60 -6.06 3.40 -14.82
CA LEU A 60 -6.63 2.73 -13.64
C LEU A 60 -6.03 1.35 -13.41
N GLU A 61 -5.83 0.57 -14.48
CA GLU A 61 -5.18 -0.73 -14.38
C GLU A 61 -3.73 -0.61 -13.93
N ASP A 62 -2.99 0.35 -14.47
CA ASP A 62 -1.58 0.56 -14.11
C ASP A 62 -1.41 1.06 -12.68
N LEU A 63 -2.27 1.97 -12.22
CA LEU A 63 -2.32 2.39 -10.81
C LEU A 63 -2.62 1.20 -9.91
N LYS A 64 -3.56 0.33 -10.30
CA LYS A 64 -3.88 -0.88 -9.53
C LYS A 64 -2.67 -1.82 -9.43
N LYS A 65 -1.95 -2.06 -10.52
CA LYS A 65 -0.71 -2.85 -10.51
C LYS A 65 0.34 -2.23 -9.57
N ALA A 66 0.53 -0.92 -9.62
CA ALA A 66 1.46 -0.23 -8.73
C ALA A 66 1.07 -0.40 -7.24
N GLY A 67 -0.23 -0.38 -6.93
CA GLY A 67 -0.73 -0.68 -5.59
C GLY A 67 -0.47 -2.12 -5.16
N GLU A 68 -0.70 -3.09 -6.05
CA GLU A 68 -0.39 -4.51 -5.79
C GLU A 68 1.10 -4.73 -5.53
N GLU A 69 1.98 -4.08 -6.31
CA GLU A 69 3.43 -4.11 -6.10
C GLU A 69 3.85 -3.48 -4.76
N ALA A 70 3.22 -2.36 -4.36
CA ALA A 70 3.47 -1.72 -3.08
C ALA A 70 3.10 -2.64 -1.90
N ILE A 71 1.95 -3.32 -1.99
CA ILE A 71 1.52 -4.31 -0.99
C ILE A 71 2.45 -5.52 -0.97
N ALA A 72 2.87 -6.04 -2.13
CA ALA A 72 3.80 -7.16 -2.20
C ALA A 72 5.14 -6.84 -1.52
N LYS A 73 5.70 -5.65 -1.74
CA LYS A 73 6.91 -5.19 -1.04
C LYS A 73 6.71 -5.13 0.48
N ALA A 74 5.57 -4.61 0.94
CA ALA A 74 5.24 -4.52 2.35
C ALA A 74 5.11 -5.90 3.02
N LEU A 75 4.45 -6.86 2.34
CA LEU A 75 4.33 -8.25 2.80
C LEU A 75 5.70 -8.94 2.90
N ASN A 76 6.58 -8.74 1.91
CA ASN A 76 7.93 -9.28 1.96
C ASN A 76 8.71 -8.74 3.17
N LEU A 77 8.65 -7.43 3.43
CA LEU A 77 9.27 -6.82 4.62
C LEU A 77 8.73 -7.43 5.93
N ALA A 78 7.42 -7.67 6.03
CA ALA A 78 6.82 -8.30 7.21
C ALA A 78 7.32 -9.73 7.40
N GLN A 79 7.38 -10.50 6.32
CA GLN A 79 7.88 -11.88 6.32
C GLN A 79 9.35 -11.92 6.76
N GLU A 80 10.20 -11.07 6.20
CA GLU A 80 11.63 -10.96 6.57
C GLU A 80 11.82 -10.64 8.07
N LYS A 81 10.91 -9.84 8.65
CA LYS A 81 10.93 -9.50 10.08
C LYS A 81 10.25 -10.53 10.97
N GLY A 82 9.54 -11.51 10.42
CA GLY A 82 8.78 -12.51 11.14
C GLY A 82 7.54 -11.94 11.85
N VAL A 83 6.84 -11.00 11.19
CA VAL A 83 5.59 -10.40 11.67
C VAL A 83 4.44 -10.95 10.84
N GLU A 84 3.34 -11.36 11.50
CA GLU A 84 2.12 -11.77 10.79
C GLU A 84 1.45 -10.55 10.14
N ALA A 85 1.13 -10.65 8.85
CA ALA A 85 0.41 -9.64 8.09
C ALA A 85 -0.78 -10.27 7.34
#